data_AF-A0A934B546-F1
#
_entry.id   AF-A0A934B546-F1
#
_cell.length_a   1.000
_cell.length_b   1.000
_cell.length_c   1.000
_cell.angle_alpha   90.00
_cell.angle_beta   90.00
_cell.angle_gamma   90.00
#
_symmetry.space_group_name_H-M   'P 1'
#
loop_
_entity.id
_entity.type
_entity.pdbx_description
1 polymer ?
#
loop_
_entity_poly.entity_id
_entity_poly.type
_entity_poly.pdbx_seq_one_letter_code
_entity_poly.pdbx_strand_id
1 'polypeptide(L)' 'MKKLLKKLEDVYAAAAFAEAGEHETAMGSIREEKRDQTRKQITKRPGTQLRA' A
#
# COMPACT_ATOMS: atom_id res chain seq x y z
N MET A 1 -12.17 7.56 7.24
CA MET A 1 -11.83 8.71 6.38
C MET A 1 -10.36 8.76 5.97
N LYS A 2 -9.38 8.71 6.88
CA LYS A 2 -7.93 8.83 6.56
C LYS A 2 -7.40 7.90 5.45
N LYS A 3 -7.91 6.67 5.33
CA LYS A 3 -7.46 5.72 4.28
C LYS A 3 -7.99 6.04 2.89
N LEU A 4 -9.13 6.73 2.77
CA LEU A 4 -9.71 7.09 1.48
C LEU A 4 -8.97 8.30 0.89
N LEU A 5 -8.62 9.28 1.73
CA LEU A 5 -7.80 10.42 1.30
C LEU A 5 -6.44 9.96 0.79
N LYS A 6 -5.77 9.06 1.53
CA LYS A 6 -4.47 8.52 1.12
C LYS A 6 -4.54 7.81 -0.24
N LYS A 7 -5.60 7.06 -0.52
CA LYS A 7 -5.80 6.41 -1.83
C LYS A 7 -5.94 7.39 -2.97
N LEU A 8 -6.58 8.54 -2.75
CA LEU A 8 -6.69 9.58 -3.77
C LEU A 8 -5.34 10.24 -4.04
N GLU A 9 -4.55 10.48 -3.00
CA GLU A 9 -3.17 10.99 -3.12
C GLU A 9 -2.28 10.02 -3.91
N ASP A 10 -2.34 8.72 -3.59
CA ASP A 10 -1.57 7.68 -4.29
C ASP A 10 -1.97 7.56 -5.77
N VAL A 11 -3.26 7.68 -6.09
CA VAL A 11 -3.76 7.68 -7.48
C VAL A 11 -3.32 8.94 -8.23
N TYR A 12 -3.37 10.10 -7.60
CA TYR A 12 -2.92 11.35 -8.21
C TYR A 12 -1.42 11.31 -8.52
N ALA A 13 -0.61 10.81 -7.60
CA ALA A 13 0.81 10.60 -7.82
C ALA A 13 1.07 9.61 -8.97
N ALA A 14 0.36 8.47 -8.99
CA ALA A 14 0.50 7.49 -10.07
C ALA A 14 0.11 8.05 -11.44
N ALA A 15 -0.94 8.88 -11.51
CA ALA A 15 -1.34 9.56 -12.74
C ALA A 15 -0.26 10.52 -13.24
N ALA A 16 0.35 11.32 -12.36
CA ALA A 16 1.45 12.22 -12.71
C ALA A 16 2.68 11.46 -13.26
N PHE A 17 3.04 10.32 -12.66
CA PHE A 17 4.12 9.47 -13.18
C PHE A 17 3.77 8.87 -14.55
N ALA A 18 2.52 8.47 -14.77
CA ALA A 18 2.07 7.97 -16.06
C ALA A 18 2.11 9.06 -17.15
N GLU A 19 1.73 10.30 -16.83
CA GLU A 19 1.81 11.45 -17.73
C GLU A 19 3.26 11.82 -18.08
N ALA A 20 4.18 11.66 -17.13
CA ALA A 20 5.62 11.83 -17.36
C ALA A 20 6.25 10.68 -18.18
N GLY A 21 5.49 9.65 -18.55
CA GLY A 21 5.98 8.48 -19.28
C GLY A 21 6.62 7.40 -18.41
N GLU A 22 6.64 7.59 -17.08
CA GLU A 22 7.17 6.62 -16.11
C GLU A 22 6.12 5.58 -15.70
N HIS A 23 5.77 4.72 -16.66
CA HIS A 23 4.71 3.73 -16.46
C HIS A 23 5.05 2.67 -15.39
N GLU A 24 6.32 2.27 -15.27
CA GLU A 24 6.77 1.31 -14.25
C GLU A 24 6.60 1.88 -12.83
N THR A 25 6.98 3.15 -12.64
CA THR A 25 6.83 3.87 -11.37
C THR A 25 5.35 4.01 -10.99
N ALA A 26 4.50 4.44 -11.92
CA ALA A 26 3.05 4.56 -11.70
C ALA A 26 2.42 3.23 -11.27
N MET A 27 2.77 2.13 -11.95
CA MET A 27 2.27 0.80 -11.63
C MET A 27 2.84 0.27 -10.31
N GLY A 28 4.07 0.64 -9.96
CA GLY A 28 4.70 0.37 -8.68
C GLY A 28 3.94 0.99 -7.52
N SER A 29 3.60 2.28 -7.60
CA SER A 29 2.85 3.01 -6.57
C SER A 29 1.48 2.39 -6.28
N ILE A 30 0.78 1.93 -7.32
CA ILE A 30 -0.53 1.28 -7.17
C ILE A 30 -0.39 -0.15 -6.59
N ARG A 31 0.67 -0.89 -6.96
CA ARG A 31 0.89 -2.27 -6.49
C ARG A 31 1.46 -2.35 -5.08
N GLU A 32 2.27 -1.38 -4.65
CA GLU A 32 2.89 -1.34 -3.33
C GLU A 32 1.85 -1.30 -2.21
N GLU A 33 0.71 -0.63 -2.43
CA GLU A 33 -0.40 -0.57 -1.47
C GLU A 33 -0.90 -1.99 -1.07
N LYS A 34 -0.93 -2.95 -2.01
CA LYS A 34 -1.35 -4.33 -1.73
C LYS A 34 -0.32 -5.08 -0.89
N ARG A 35 0.98 -4.86 -1.12
CA ARG A 35 2.06 -5.54 -0.40
C ARG A 35 2.18 -5.04 1.04
N ASP A 36 2.08 -3.73 1.24
CA ASP A 36 2.21 -3.11 2.56
C ASP A 36 1.04 -3.49 3.50
N GLN A 37 -0.18 -3.60 2.95
CA GLN A 37 -1.34 -4.10 3.69
C GLN A 37 -1.20 -5.57 4.11
N THR A 38 -0.63 -6.41 3.24
CA THR A 38 -0.43 -7.84 3.52
C THR A 38 0.64 -8.01 4.60
N ARG A 39 1.76 -7.29 4.51
CA ARG A 39 2.84 -7.32 5.51
C ARG A 39 2.36 -6.84 6.89
N LYS A 40 1.56 -5.77 6.94
CA LYS A 40 0.95 -5.26 8.18
C LYS A 40 -0.09 -6.19 8.80
N GLN A 41 -0.75 -7.05 8.02
CA GLN A 41 -1.65 -8.07 8.57
C GLN A 41 -0.88 -9.22 9.22
N ILE A 42 0.23 -9.65 8.62
CA ILE A 42 1.05 -10.77 9.13
C ILE A 42 1.61 -10.44 10.52
N THR A 43 2.05 -9.20 10.75
CA THR A 43 2.63 -8.77 12.04
C THR A 43 1.63 -8.59 13.17
N LYS A 44 0.31 -8.69 12.92
CA LYS A 44 -0.73 -8.42 13.92
C LYS A 44 -1.23 -9.65 14.68
N ARG A 45 -0.70 -10.84 14.42
CA ARG A 45 -1.04 -12.02 15.22
C ARG A 45 -0.18 -12.02 16.49
N PRO A 46 -0.72 -11.66 17.68
CA PRO A 46 -0.02 -11.98 18.91
C PRO A 46 0.08 -13.50 18.96
N GLY A 47 1.31 -14.01 18.92
CA GLY A 47 1.57 -15.43 19.08
C GLY A 47 0.85 -15.91 20.33
N THR A 48 0.04 -16.96 20.17
CA THR A 48 -0.62 -17.69 21.25
C THR A 48 0.40 -17.87 22.38
N GLN A 49 0.22 -17.15 23.48
CA GLN A 49 1.06 -17.35 24.66
C GLN A 49 0.84 -18.80 25.09
N LEU A 50 1.89 -19.60 25.00
CA LEU A 50 1.96 -20.96 25.52
C LEU A 50 1.45 -20.90 26.97
N ARG A 51 0.29 -21.53 27.22
CA ARG A 51 -0.22 -21.68 28.58
C ARG A 51 0.75 -22.59 29.34
N ALA A 52 1.03 -22.17 30.57
CA ALA A 52 1.96 -22.77 31.53
C ALA A 52 1.68 -24.26 31.80
#